data_AF-A0A3N7AA07-F1
#
_entry.id   AF-A0A3N7AA07-F1
#
_cell.length_a   1.000
_cell.length_b   1.000
_cell.length_c   1.000
_cell.angle_alpha   90.00
_cell.angle_beta   90.00
_cell.angle_gamma   90.00
#
_symmetry.space_group_name_H-M   'P 1'
#
loop_
_entity.id
_entity.type
_entity.pdbx_description
1 polymer ?
#
loop_
_entity_poly.entity_id
_entity_poly.type
_entity_poly.pdbx_seq_one_letter_code
_entity_poly.pdbx_strand_id
1 'polypeptide(L)'
;MRSWSPQTGEICREEVALSMSRAPPLVRDQPVVALAEKASVEGPSQKKARGDPYVNAVLRAVKAAEAVSGAVDGFQRWLKSPSPPPAPPKEKQKPVRTVPPFDIQDIPGAMRKIGAPVGADLMDKWFAGALNYPPTPKDERNGINQNGVPYPPGMIDTTSVRIEWVLRFARARKGLNDLVSQIETVAARKAISNALRPYQNRLDIWPWLECQGDIVRFHKEFQVQKTPVEGTLGQKLAQFVTQSISNEGIPDDLTCALGSFNLYAAISHAYFDHKNKSAVLTHISVYVKDNFTFTDETSGASQYLGHWSPSHVAVVPTHEIAALANVGWLDYPVVQGNVYAKDAVLYPVKNSDFRAWQRKHNQGGDFIIYTDRTTVKLDTPIRVAL
;
A
#
# COMPACT_ATOMS: atom_id res chain seq x y z
N MET A 1 -18.58 19.64 -3.39
CA MET A 1 -17.35 19.76 -4.20
C MET A 1 -16.69 21.05 -3.79
N ARG A 2 -15.49 20.95 -3.21
CA ARG A 2 -14.65 22.09 -2.88
C ARG A 2 -13.31 21.78 -3.51
N SER A 3 -13.03 22.41 -4.64
CA SER A 3 -11.72 22.39 -5.26
C SER A 3 -10.68 22.91 -4.25
N TRP A 4 -9.57 22.18 -4.11
CA TRP A 4 -8.44 22.61 -3.30
C TRP A 4 -7.94 23.99 -3.77
N SER A 5 -7.69 24.89 -2.82
CA SER A 5 -6.98 26.15 -3.05
C SER A 5 -5.94 26.35 -1.94
N PRO A 6 -4.68 26.70 -2.29
CA PRO A 6 -3.62 27.04 -1.33
C PRO A 6 -4.05 28.13 -0.34
N GLN A 7 -5.06 28.94 -0.67
CA GLN A 7 -5.55 30.04 0.12
C GLN A 7 -6.57 29.63 1.20
N THR A 8 -6.94 28.35 1.32
CA THR A 8 -8.12 27.93 2.12
C THR A 8 -7.86 26.90 3.23
N GLY A 9 -6.66 26.30 3.29
CA GLY A 9 -6.32 25.29 4.31
C GLY A 9 -5.22 25.77 5.26
N GLU A 10 -5.50 25.78 6.56
CA GLU A 10 -4.51 26.11 7.59
C GLU A 10 -4.03 24.84 8.33
N ILE A 11 -2.78 24.82 8.78
CA ILE A 11 -2.27 23.74 9.64
C ILE A 11 -3.15 23.67 10.89
N CYS A 12 -3.65 22.47 11.20
CA CYS A 12 -4.43 22.22 12.39
C CYS A 12 -3.59 22.51 13.62
N ARG A 13 -4.03 23.48 14.43
CA ARG A 13 -3.37 23.86 15.69
C ARG A 13 -3.84 23.04 16.89
N GLU A 14 -4.85 22.21 16.71
CA GLU A 14 -5.28 21.23 17.73
C GLU A 14 -4.35 20.01 17.69
N GLU A 15 -4.13 19.37 18.84
CA GLU A 15 -3.35 18.13 18.93
C GLU A 15 -4.16 16.95 18.36
N VAL A 16 -4.23 16.86 17.04
CA VAL A 16 -4.86 15.77 16.30
C VAL A 16 -3.80 14.98 15.55
N ALA A 17 -3.95 13.65 15.55
CA ALA A 17 -3.02 12.74 14.89
C ALA A 17 -3.81 11.62 14.18
N LEU A 18 -3.20 11.08 13.12
CA LEU A 18 -3.71 9.90 12.43
C LEU A 18 -3.81 8.73 13.42
N SER A 19 -5.01 8.16 13.59
CA SER A 19 -5.21 7.01 14.47
C SER A 19 -4.75 5.72 13.80
N MET A 20 -4.21 4.82 14.62
CA MET A 20 -3.92 3.43 14.25
C MET A 20 -4.48 2.49 15.33
N SER A 21 -5.48 2.93 16.09
CA SER A 21 -5.97 2.27 17.30
C SER A 21 -7.04 1.22 17.02
N ARG A 22 -7.75 1.35 15.89
CA ARG A 22 -8.77 0.37 15.51
C ARG A 22 -8.15 -1.02 15.36
N ALA A 23 -8.82 -2.02 15.93
CA ALA A 23 -8.40 -3.41 15.83
C ALA A 23 -8.29 -3.84 14.36
N PRO A 24 -7.28 -4.65 14.00
CA PRO A 24 -7.09 -5.08 12.62
C PRO A 24 -8.25 -5.96 12.17
N PRO A 25 -8.60 -5.96 10.87
CA PRO A 25 -9.61 -6.87 10.32
C PRO A 25 -9.14 -8.32 10.44
N LEU A 26 -10.06 -9.28 10.30
CA LEU A 26 -9.68 -10.70 10.25
C LEU A 26 -8.73 -10.97 9.09
N VAL A 27 -7.66 -11.72 9.36
CA VAL A 27 -6.69 -12.11 8.34
C VAL A 27 -7.37 -12.97 7.28
N ARG A 28 -7.31 -12.55 6.02
CA ARG A 28 -7.76 -13.35 4.87
C ARG A 28 -6.77 -14.50 4.64
N ASP A 29 -7.30 -15.65 4.24
CA ASP A 29 -6.53 -16.82 3.79
C ASP A 29 -5.56 -17.43 4.82
N GLN A 30 -6.00 -17.63 6.07
CA GLN A 30 -5.36 -18.66 6.90
C GLN A 30 -5.63 -20.04 6.28
N PRO A 31 -4.61 -20.90 6.04
CA PRO A 31 -4.89 -22.32 5.98
C PRO A 31 -5.52 -22.71 7.32
N VAL A 32 -6.69 -23.34 7.28
CA VAL A 32 -7.35 -23.89 8.46
C VAL A 32 -6.39 -24.91 9.06
N VAL A 33 -5.61 -24.51 10.06
CA VAL A 33 -5.03 -25.48 10.98
C VAL A 33 -6.20 -25.98 11.79
N ALA A 34 -6.71 -27.14 11.40
CA ALA A 34 -7.68 -27.87 12.18
C ALA A 34 -7.15 -27.96 13.61
N LEU A 35 -7.84 -27.30 14.55
CA LEU A 35 -7.62 -27.48 15.97
C LEU A 35 -7.93 -28.95 16.28
N ALA A 36 -6.89 -29.78 16.25
CA ALA A 36 -6.94 -31.10 16.83
C ALA A 36 -7.09 -30.91 18.34
N GLU A 37 -8.24 -31.28 18.86
CA GLU A 37 -8.43 -31.56 20.27
C GLU A 37 -7.31 -32.48 20.77
N LYS A 38 -6.63 -32.08 21.85
CA LYS A 38 -6.42 -32.95 23.02
C LYS A 38 -5.77 -32.20 24.19
N ALA A 39 -6.52 -32.22 25.28
CA ALA A 39 -6.12 -32.57 26.64
C ALA A 39 -4.95 -31.81 27.31
N SER A 40 -5.34 -31.13 28.39
CA SER A 40 -4.56 -30.67 29.55
C SER A 40 -3.57 -31.68 30.11
N VAL A 41 -2.30 -31.28 30.32
CA VAL A 41 -1.41 -31.70 31.42
C VAL A 41 -0.40 -30.58 31.74
N GLU A 42 -0.09 -30.41 33.02
CA GLU A 42 0.75 -29.42 33.71
C GLU A 42 2.22 -29.31 33.22
N GLY A 43 2.86 -28.17 33.55
CA GLY A 43 4.20 -27.75 33.11
C GLY A 43 5.40 -28.53 33.70
N PRO A 44 6.64 -28.15 33.33
CA PRO A 44 7.38 -27.24 34.22
C PRO A 44 8.44 -26.29 33.58
N SER A 45 8.76 -25.24 34.35
CA SER A 45 10.06 -24.55 34.54
C SER A 45 10.73 -23.73 33.41
N GLN A 46 10.53 -22.42 33.46
CA GLN A 46 11.39 -21.41 32.79
C GLN A 46 12.74 -21.22 33.52
N LYS A 47 13.84 -21.31 32.77
CA LYS A 47 15.17 -20.82 33.18
C LYS A 47 15.29 -19.32 32.88
N LYS A 48 15.87 -18.59 33.83
CA LYS A 48 16.13 -17.13 33.84
C LYS A 48 17.09 -16.70 32.72
N ALA A 49 16.76 -15.60 32.03
CA ALA A 49 17.70 -14.77 31.29
C ALA A 49 17.70 -13.34 31.85
N ARG A 50 18.88 -12.70 31.74
CA ARG A 50 19.44 -11.61 32.54
C ARG A 50 18.70 -10.27 32.42
N GLY A 51 18.71 -9.51 33.52
CA GLY A 51 18.03 -8.23 33.68
C GLY A 51 18.74 -7.04 33.03
N ASP A 52 17.93 -6.16 32.47
CA ASP A 52 18.32 -4.88 31.85
C ASP A 52 18.39 -3.76 32.93
N PRO A 53 19.50 -3.00 33.02
CA PRO A 53 19.70 -1.98 34.04
C PRO A 53 18.74 -0.78 34.00
N TYR A 54 17.89 -0.62 32.98
CA TYR A 54 16.91 0.48 32.92
C TYR A 54 15.61 0.25 33.72
N VAL A 55 15.28 -1.00 34.07
CA VAL A 55 14.03 -1.34 34.80
C VAL A 55 14.17 -1.05 36.31
N ASN A 56 15.38 -1.10 36.87
CA ASN A 56 15.62 -0.88 38.30
C ASN A 56 15.62 0.61 38.70
N ALA A 57 15.76 1.55 37.77
CA ALA A 57 15.69 2.98 38.05
C ALA A 57 14.24 3.44 38.23
N VAL A 58 13.33 2.95 37.40
CA VAL A 58 11.89 3.28 37.46
C VAL A 58 11.24 2.66 38.71
N LEU A 59 11.63 1.45 39.09
CA LEU A 59 11.08 0.78 40.28
C LEU A 59 11.48 1.45 41.61
N ARG A 60 12.65 2.12 41.66
CA ARG A 60 13.07 2.90 42.84
C ARG A 60 12.32 4.22 42.95
N ALA A 61 11.99 4.86 41.83
CA ALA A 61 11.19 6.09 41.82
C ALA A 61 9.75 5.84 42.28
N VAL A 62 9.17 4.68 41.94
CA VAL A 62 7.81 4.31 42.39
C VAL A 62 7.79 3.94 43.87
N LYS A 63 8.80 3.23 44.40
CA LYS A 63 8.85 2.86 45.83
C LYS A 63 9.20 4.02 46.78
N ALA A 64 9.82 5.10 46.28
CA ALA A 64 10.06 6.31 47.08
C ALA A 64 8.79 7.15 47.28
N ALA A 65 7.79 7.02 46.41
CA ALA A 65 6.53 7.76 46.49
C ALA A 65 5.51 7.14 47.47
N GLU A 66 5.67 5.86 47.85
CA GLU A 66 4.74 5.16 48.75
C GLU A 66 5.15 5.19 50.23
N ALA A 67 6.32 5.73 50.58
CA ALA A 67 6.82 5.77 51.96
C ALA A 67 6.43 7.05 52.74
N VAL A 68 5.69 7.99 52.15
CA VAL A 68 5.27 9.24 52.82
C VAL A 68 3.76 9.43 52.72
N SER A 69 3.00 8.72 53.56
CA SER A 69 1.66 9.21 53.95
C SER A 69 1.24 8.68 55.31
N GLY A 70 1.24 9.56 56.31
CA GLY A 70 0.60 9.37 57.62
C GLY A 70 -0.93 9.44 57.49
N ALA A 71 -1.52 8.48 56.77
CA ALA A 71 -2.93 8.53 56.35
C ALA A 71 -3.94 7.94 57.37
N VAL A 72 -3.51 7.52 58.56
CA VAL A 72 -4.43 6.90 59.55
C VAL A 72 -5.03 7.93 60.52
N ASP A 73 -4.29 8.98 60.89
CA ASP A 73 -4.76 9.97 61.87
C ASP A 73 -5.73 11.02 61.28
N GLY A 74 -5.65 11.28 59.97
CA GLY A 74 -6.52 12.25 59.28
C GLY A 74 -7.96 11.75 59.12
N PHE A 75 -8.15 10.44 58.96
CA PHE A 75 -9.46 9.83 58.74
C PHE A 75 -10.33 9.86 60.02
N GLN A 76 -9.74 9.68 61.20
CA GLN A 76 -10.47 9.76 62.46
C GLN A 76 -10.93 11.19 62.82
N ARG A 77 -10.21 12.23 62.37
CA ARG A 77 -10.61 13.63 62.56
C ARG A 77 -11.74 14.03 61.61
N TRP A 78 -11.79 13.43 60.42
CA TRP A 78 -12.85 13.67 59.44
C TRP A 78 -14.22 13.13 59.89
N LEU A 79 -14.26 11.95 60.52
CA LEU A 79 -15.50 11.33 61.02
C LEU A 79 -16.22 12.12 62.14
N LYS A 80 -15.56 13.11 62.75
CA LYS A 80 -16.11 13.88 63.90
C LYS A 80 -16.57 15.30 63.56
N SER A 81 -16.54 15.72 62.29
CA SER A 81 -16.93 17.09 61.90
C SER A 81 -18.38 17.18 61.42
N PRO A 82 -19.17 18.23 61.78
CA PRO A 82 -20.55 18.38 61.31
C PRO A 82 -20.62 18.75 59.82
N SER A 83 -21.71 18.36 59.16
CA SER A 83 -21.89 18.43 57.71
C SER A 83 -21.86 19.87 57.16
N PRO A 84 -21.20 20.14 56.02
CA PRO A 84 -21.17 21.46 55.41
C PRO A 84 -22.47 21.79 54.65
N PRO A 85 -22.82 23.08 54.48
CA PRO A 85 -24.02 23.51 53.76
C PRO A 85 -23.97 23.16 52.26
N PRO A 86 -25.13 23.02 51.60
CA PRO A 86 -25.19 22.52 50.22
C PRO A 86 -24.51 23.48 49.23
N ALA A 87 -23.68 22.91 48.36
CA ALA A 87 -22.95 23.61 47.31
C ALA A 87 -23.90 24.21 46.25
N PRO A 88 -23.53 25.33 45.60
CA PRO A 88 -24.33 25.92 44.54
C PRO A 88 -24.43 24.99 43.31
N PRO A 89 -25.46 25.16 42.45
CA PRO A 89 -25.71 24.24 41.36
C PRO A 89 -24.54 24.21 40.38
N LYS A 90 -24.04 23.02 40.06
CA LYS A 90 -22.99 22.82 39.04
C LYS A 90 -23.50 23.35 37.69
N GLU A 91 -22.82 24.35 37.14
CA GLU A 91 -22.97 24.72 35.73
C GLU A 91 -22.70 23.48 34.87
N LYS A 92 -23.62 23.20 33.94
CA LYS A 92 -23.45 22.16 32.92
C LYS A 92 -22.26 22.56 32.05
N GLN A 93 -21.12 21.88 32.22
CA GLN A 93 -20.00 21.99 31.30
C GLN A 93 -20.50 21.70 29.88
N LYS A 94 -20.29 22.65 28.96
CA LYS A 94 -20.57 22.44 27.53
C LYS A 94 -19.77 21.20 27.07
N PRO A 95 -20.35 20.29 26.27
CA PRO A 95 -19.62 19.12 25.79
C PRO A 95 -18.34 19.60 25.09
N VAL A 96 -17.19 19.10 25.55
CA VAL A 96 -15.90 19.32 24.88
C VAL A 96 -16.04 18.72 23.49
N ARG A 97 -16.06 19.57 22.47
CA ARG A 97 -16.19 19.15 21.07
C ARG A 97 -14.84 18.55 20.67
N THR A 98 -14.74 17.23 20.58
CA THR A 98 -13.52 16.55 20.14
C THR A 98 -13.58 16.34 18.63
N VAL A 99 -12.47 16.59 17.93
CA VAL A 99 -12.35 16.27 16.51
C VAL A 99 -12.55 14.77 16.31
N PRO A 100 -13.43 14.34 15.38
CA PRO A 100 -13.60 12.91 15.10
C PRO A 100 -12.25 12.29 14.69
N PRO A 101 -11.83 11.18 15.32
CA PRO A 101 -10.59 10.52 14.95
C PRO A 101 -10.71 9.95 13.53
N PHE A 102 -9.65 10.09 12.74
CA PHE A 102 -9.50 9.41 11.46
C PHE A 102 -8.48 8.29 11.64
N ASP A 103 -8.91 7.04 11.49
CA ASP A 103 -8.01 5.89 11.54
C ASP A 103 -7.47 5.62 10.14
N ILE A 104 -6.23 5.15 10.02
CA ILE A 104 -5.64 4.78 8.72
C ILE A 104 -6.50 3.73 7.98
N GLN A 105 -7.23 2.89 8.73
CA GLN A 105 -8.19 1.93 8.18
C GLN A 105 -9.48 2.56 7.63
N ASP A 106 -9.66 3.88 7.72
CA ASP A 106 -10.77 4.61 7.07
C ASP A 106 -10.46 4.97 5.61
N ILE A 107 -9.19 4.87 5.18
CA ILE A 107 -8.75 5.16 3.80
C ILE A 107 -9.57 4.38 2.75
N PRO A 108 -9.79 3.05 2.86
CA PRO A 108 -10.63 2.33 1.90
C PRO A 108 -12.05 2.89 1.79
N GLY A 109 -12.62 3.37 2.89
CA GLY A 109 -13.93 4.01 2.90
C GLY A 109 -13.93 5.35 2.16
N ALA A 110 -12.87 6.14 2.33
CA ALA A 110 -12.67 7.38 1.58
C ALA A 110 -12.45 7.12 0.08
N MET A 111 -11.65 6.12 -0.28
CA MET A 111 -11.39 5.70 -1.67
C MET A 111 -12.69 5.37 -2.40
N ARG A 112 -13.59 4.60 -1.79
CA ARG A 112 -14.90 4.29 -2.39
C ARG A 112 -15.75 5.54 -2.66
N LYS A 113 -15.71 6.53 -1.75
CA LYS A 113 -16.48 7.78 -1.89
C LYS A 113 -15.94 8.70 -2.99
N ILE A 114 -14.64 8.66 -3.27
CA ILE A 114 -14.02 9.39 -4.38
C ILE A 114 -14.09 8.64 -5.72
N GLY A 115 -14.81 7.50 -5.77
CA GLY A 115 -14.97 6.72 -7.00
C GLY A 115 -13.80 5.79 -7.31
N ALA A 116 -13.04 5.37 -6.29
CA ALA A 116 -11.91 4.44 -6.40
C ALA A 116 -12.17 3.09 -5.68
N PRO A 117 -13.18 2.30 -6.10
CA PRO A 117 -13.52 1.03 -5.45
C PRO A 117 -12.46 -0.07 -5.61
N VAL A 118 -11.79 -0.20 -6.75
CA VAL A 118 -10.77 -1.24 -6.95
C VAL A 118 -9.55 -0.96 -6.06
N GLY A 119 -9.09 0.29 -6.01
CA GLY A 119 -8.04 0.69 -5.08
C GLY A 119 -8.44 0.46 -3.62
N ALA A 120 -9.69 0.74 -3.26
CA ALA A 120 -10.20 0.49 -1.91
C ALA A 120 -10.17 -1.01 -1.55
N ASP A 121 -10.57 -1.88 -2.47
CA ASP A 121 -10.59 -3.33 -2.26
C ASP A 121 -9.17 -3.89 -2.12
N LEU A 122 -8.18 -3.36 -2.87
CA LEU A 122 -6.77 -3.70 -2.71
C LEU A 122 -6.22 -3.24 -1.35
N MET A 123 -6.61 -2.05 -0.90
CA MET A 123 -6.22 -1.52 0.41
C MET A 123 -6.84 -2.36 1.55
N ASP A 124 -8.11 -2.73 1.44
CA ASP A 124 -8.76 -3.64 2.39
C ASP A 124 -8.06 -5.01 2.41
N LYS A 125 -7.69 -5.53 1.22
CA LYS A 125 -6.90 -6.76 1.10
C LYS A 125 -5.54 -6.63 1.79
N TRP A 126 -4.87 -5.48 1.64
CA TRP A 126 -3.60 -5.22 2.33
C TRP A 126 -3.78 -5.25 3.85
N PHE A 127 -4.77 -4.51 4.40
CA PHE A 127 -5.04 -4.49 5.84
C PHE A 127 -5.42 -5.87 6.39
N ALA A 128 -6.17 -6.67 5.62
CA ALA A 128 -6.53 -8.05 5.96
C ALA A 128 -5.43 -9.08 5.64
N GLY A 129 -4.30 -8.66 5.07
CA GLY A 129 -3.21 -9.55 4.69
C GLY A 129 -2.38 -9.99 5.90
N ALA A 130 -1.92 -11.24 5.89
CA ALA A 130 -0.88 -11.68 6.81
C ALA A 130 0.38 -10.82 6.65
N LEU A 131 1.18 -10.68 7.71
CA LEU A 131 2.38 -9.84 7.66
C LEU A 131 3.32 -10.27 6.54
N ASN A 132 3.48 -9.41 5.55
CA ASN A 132 4.40 -9.60 4.43
C ASN A 132 4.89 -8.24 3.96
N TYR A 133 6.20 -8.06 3.85
CA TYR A 133 6.79 -6.84 3.30
C TYR A 133 8.22 -7.08 2.82
N PRO A 134 8.71 -6.33 1.82
CA PRO A 134 10.10 -6.43 1.39
C PRO A 134 10.97 -5.47 2.24
N PRO A 135 12.08 -5.95 2.83
CA PRO A 135 12.98 -5.09 3.61
C PRO A 135 13.68 -4.00 2.79
N THR A 136 13.91 -4.23 1.50
CA THR A 136 14.61 -3.28 0.62
C THR A 136 13.92 -3.12 -0.73
N PRO A 137 14.17 -2.02 -1.48
CA PRO A 137 13.70 -1.88 -2.87
C PRO A 137 14.21 -2.97 -3.82
N LYS A 138 15.33 -3.63 -3.49
CA LYS A 138 15.82 -4.79 -4.24
C LYS A 138 14.93 -6.00 -3.97
N ASP A 139 14.57 -6.23 -2.72
CA ASP A 139 13.69 -7.33 -2.32
C ASP A 139 12.31 -7.15 -2.91
N GLU A 140 11.80 -5.91 -2.92
CA GLU A 140 10.52 -5.56 -3.52
C GLU A 140 10.48 -5.89 -5.03
N ARG A 141 11.51 -5.51 -5.78
CA ARG A 141 11.63 -5.84 -7.21
C ARG A 141 11.67 -7.35 -7.47
N ASN A 142 12.25 -8.11 -6.54
CA ASN A 142 12.40 -9.55 -6.65
C ASN A 142 11.26 -10.34 -5.98
N GLY A 143 10.30 -9.67 -5.33
CA GLY A 143 9.22 -10.33 -4.58
C GLY A 143 9.75 -11.14 -3.40
N ILE A 144 10.72 -10.62 -2.66
CA ILE A 144 11.31 -11.25 -1.48
C ILE A 144 10.76 -10.59 -0.22
N ASN A 145 10.31 -11.39 0.74
CA ASN A 145 9.67 -10.91 1.97
C ASN A 145 10.68 -10.68 3.11
N GLN A 146 10.15 -10.34 4.29
CA GLN A 146 10.91 -10.00 5.49
C GLN A 146 11.79 -11.13 6.03
N ASN A 147 11.53 -12.37 5.61
CA ASN A 147 12.30 -13.56 5.99
C ASN A 147 13.36 -13.93 4.94
N GLY A 148 13.53 -13.12 3.88
CA GLY A 148 14.49 -13.39 2.81
C GLY A 148 14.04 -14.50 1.84
N VAL A 149 12.75 -14.86 1.83
CA VAL A 149 12.19 -15.86 0.91
C VAL A 149 11.21 -15.21 -0.07
N PRO A 150 10.95 -15.83 -1.24
CA PRO A 150 9.93 -15.35 -2.16
C PRO A 150 8.56 -15.21 -1.49
N TYR A 151 7.76 -14.25 -1.97
CA TYR A 151 6.40 -14.05 -1.51
C TYR A 151 5.61 -15.37 -1.62
N PRO A 152 4.88 -15.76 -0.56
CA PRO A 152 4.09 -16.98 -0.60
C PRO A 152 2.93 -16.84 -1.61
N PRO A 153 2.33 -17.95 -2.06
CA PRO A 153 1.23 -17.92 -3.03
C PRO A 153 0.06 -16.98 -2.65
N GLY A 154 -0.27 -16.87 -1.36
CA GLY A 154 -1.31 -15.95 -0.87
C GLY A 154 -0.98 -14.46 -1.04
N MET A 155 0.28 -14.11 -1.30
CA MET A 155 0.77 -12.76 -1.58
C MET A 155 1.01 -12.53 -3.08
N ILE A 156 0.50 -13.42 -3.93
CA ILE A 156 0.45 -13.26 -5.38
C ILE A 156 -1.03 -13.18 -5.77
N ASP A 157 -1.51 -11.96 -5.99
CA ASP A 157 -2.87 -11.70 -6.37
C ASP A 157 -3.05 -11.76 -7.89
N THR A 158 -3.86 -12.70 -8.36
CA THR A 158 -4.18 -12.88 -9.78
C THR A 158 -5.62 -12.53 -10.13
N THR A 159 -6.39 -12.03 -9.13
CA THR A 159 -7.85 -11.96 -9.22
C THR A 159 -8.44 -10.57 -9.05
N SER A 160 -7.84 -9.69 -8.24
CA SER A 160 -8.48 -8.40 -7.90
C SER A 160 -8.51 -7.42 -9.06
N VAL A 161 -7.54 -7.48 -9.97
CA VAL A 161 -7.44 -6.56 -11.12
C VAL A 161 -7.43 -7.35 -12.42
N ARG A 162 -8.31 -6.97 -13.36
CA ARG A 162 -8.40 -7.57 -14.70
C ARG A 162 -7.77 -6.65 -15.74
N ILE A 163 -7.07 -7.22 -16.72
CA ILE A 163 -6.46 -6.45 -17.82
C ILE A 163 -7.52 -5.72 -18.64
N GLU A 164 -8.71 -6.30 -18.79
CA GLU A 164 -9.83 -5.62 -19.45
C GLU A 164 -10.21 -4.32 -18.72
N TRP A 165 -10.30 -4.37 -17.38
CA TRP A 165 -10.59 -3.18 -16.57
C TRP A 165 -9.48 -2.13 -16.72
N VAL A 166 -8.21 -2.53 -16.65
CA VAL A 166 -7.06 -1.62 -16.87
C VAL A 166 -7.16 -0.96 -18.25
N LEU A 167 -7.48 -1.72 -19.28
CA LEU A 167 -7.59 -1.23 -20.65
C LEU A 167 -8.87 -0.42 -20.92
N ARG A 168 -9.75 -0.18 -19.93
CA ARG A 168 -10.84 0.81 -20.04
C ARG A 168 -10.32 2.25 -19.98
N PHE A 169 -9.17 2.45 -19.34
CA PHE A 169 -8.55 3.76 -19.17
C PHE A 169 -7.73 4.13 -20.41
N ALA A 170 -7.96 5.33 -20.95
CA ALA A 170 -7.35 5.79 -22.21
C ALA A 170 -5.82 5.76 -22.18
N ARG A 171 -5.21 6.11 -21.05
CA ARG A 171 -3.75 6.10 -20.85
C ARG A 171 -3.15 4.70 -20.85
N ALA A 172 -3.85 3.70 -20.32
CA ALA A 172 -3.43 2.31 -20.38
C ALA A 172 -3.55 1.77 -21.81
N ARG A 173 -4.61 2.14 -22.55
CA ARG A 173 -4.72 1.82 -23.98
C ARG A 173 -3.60 2.45 -24.80
N LYS A 174 -3.25 3.70 -24.52
CA LYS A 174 -2.09 4.33 -25.16
C LYS A 174 -0.80 3.55 -24.85
N GLY A 175 -0.58 3.19 -23.59
CA GLY A 175 0.56 2.37 -23.18
C GLY A 175 0.62 1.00 -23.86
N LEU A 176 -0.53 0.36 -24.10
CA LEU A 176 -0.62 -0.87 -24.90
C LEU A 176 -0.15 -0.64 -26.34
N ASN A 177 -0.63 0.41 -26.99
CA ASN A 177 -0.22 0.74 -28.36
C ASN A 177 1.28 1.05 -28.42
N ASP A 178 1.79 1.83 -27.47
CA ASP A 178 3.21 2.15 -27.35
C ASP A 178 4.04 0.86 -27.15
N LEU A 179 3.60 -0.05 -26.28
CA LEU A 179 4.25 -1.34 -26.03
C LEU A 179 4.34 -2.21 -27.29
N VAL A 180 3.24 -2.33 -28.03
CA VAL A 180 3.19 -3.10 -29.28
C VAL A 180 4.13 -2.49 -30.32
N SER A 181 4.19 -1.15 -30.43
CA SER A 181 5.11 -0.49 -31.37
C SER A 181 6.60 -0.69 -31.04
N GLN A 182 6.93 -0.97 -29.77
CA GLN A 182 8.30 -1.10 -29.26
C GLN A 182 8.79 -2.55 -29.15
N ILE A 183 7.98 -3.53 -29.54
CA ILE A 183 8.32 -4.96 -29.45
C ILE A 183 9.39 -5.37 -30.48
N GLU A 184 9.64 -4.53 -31.49
CA GLU A 184 10.65 -4.77 -32.52
C GLU A 184 12.05 -4.20 -32.23
N THR A 185 12.22 -3.51 -31.09
CA THR A 185 13.52 -2.94 -30.71
C THR A 185 14.61 -4.01 -30.63
N VAL A 186 15.88 -3.62 -30.82
CA VAL A 186 17.03 -4.53 -30.75
C VAL A 186 17.08 -5.28 -29.41
N ALA A 187 16.76 -4.59 -28.32
CA ALA A 187 16.70 -5.19 -26.98
C ALA A 187 15.59 -6.24 -26.88
N ALA A 188 14.37 -5.92 -27.36
CA ALA A 188 13.26 -6.86 -27.38
C ALA A 188 13.55 -8.09 -28.25
N ARG A 189 14.10 -7.90 -29.47
CA ARG A 189 14.53 -9.00 -30.34
C ARG A 189 15.55 -9.92 -29.67
N LYS A 190 16.52 -9.35 -28.94
CA LYS A 190 17.49 -10.13 -28.14
C LYS A 190 16.82 -10.89 -27.01
N ALA A 191 15.89 -10.26 -26.28
CA ALA A 191 15.12 -10.92 -25.22
C ALA A 191 14.27 -12.08 -25.77
N ILE A 192 13.61 -11.88 -26.90
CA ILE A 192 12.83 -12.92 -27.60
C ILE A 192 13.73 -14.10 -27.99
N SER A 193 14.88 -13.83 -28.62
CA SER A 193 15.85 -14.86 -29.00
C SER A 193 16.32 -15.68 -27.78
N ASN A 194 16.70 -15.00 -26.70
CA ASN A 194 17.15 -15.66 -25.48
C ASN A 194 16.07 -16.54 -24.84
N ALA A 195 14.82 -16.07 -24.80
CA ALA A 195 13.70 -16.82 -24.24
C ALA A 195 13.32 -18.05 -25.08
N LEU A 196 13.50 -17.98 -26.40
CA LEU A 196 13.13 -19.06 -27.33
C LEU A 196 14.25 -20.08 -27.57
N ARG A 197 15.53 -19.70 -27.41
CA ARG A 197 16.69 -20.57 -27.65
C ARG A 197 16.63 -21.93 -26.93
N PRO A 198 16.17 -22.06 -25.67
CA PRO A 198 16.03 -23.36 -25.02
C PRO A 198 15.05 -24.32 -25.72
N TYR A 199 14.16 -23.80 -26.55
CA TYR A 199 13.07 -24.52 -27.20
C TYR A 199 13.30 -24.73 -28.71
N GLN A 200 14.47 -24.37 -29.23
CA GLN A 200 14.80 -24.35 -30.67
C GLN A 200 14.63 -25.68 -31.44
N ASN A 201 14.48 -26.81 -30.73
CA ASN A 201 14.30 -28.14 -31.30
C ASN A 201 12.81 -28.53 -31.47
N ARG A 202 11.88 -27.64 -31.11
CA ARG A 202 10.42 -27.85 -31.24
C ARG A 202 9.90 -27.23 -32.52
N LEU A 203 8.69 -27.59 -32.94
CA LEU A 203 8.01 -26.95 -34.09
C LEU A 203 7.44 -25.56 -33.72
N ASP A 204 6.81 -25.47 -32.56
CA ASP A 204 6.22 -24.27 -32.00
C ASP A 204 6.31 -24.29 -30.47
N ILE A 205 5.88 -23.18 -29.85
CA ILE A 205 5.75 -23.05 -28.41
C ILE A 205 4.59 -22.14 -28.03
N TRP A 206 3.84 -22.57 -27.02
CA TRP A 206 2.80 -21.80 -26.36
C TRP A 206 3.20 -21.59 -24.90
N PRO A 207 3.96 -20.53 -24.57
CA PRO A 207 4.64 -20.46 -23.28
C PRO A 207 3.71 -20.48 -22.06
N TRP A 208 2.47 -20.02 -22.20
CA TRP A 208 1.48 -20.15 -21.12
C TRP A 208 1.21 -21.61 -20.73
N LEU A 209 1.16 -22.51 -21.71
CA LEU A 209 0.99 -23.95 -21.48
C LEU A 209 2.28 -24.57 -20.90
N GLU A 210 3.45 -24.14 -21.38
CA GLU A 210 4.75 -24.59 -20.83
C GLU A 210 4.93 -24.22 -19.36
N CYS A 211 4.41 -23.05 -18.97
CA CYS A 211 4.38 -22.59 -17.59
C CYS A 211 3.21 -23.19 -16.78
N GLN A 212 2.39 -24.08 -17.36
CA GLN A 212 1.23 -24.70 -16.69
C GLN A 212 0.25 -23.66 -16.10
N GLY A 213 0.16 -22.49 -16.73
CA GLY A 213 -0.64 -21.38 -16.23
C GLY A 213 -0.08 -20.62 -15.02
N ASP A 214 1.18 -20.87 -14.64
CA ASP A 214 1.87 -20.07 -13.63
C ASP A 214 2.33 -18.73 -14.23
N ILE A 215 1.64 -17.65 -13.84
CA ILE A 215 1.94 -16.29 -14.31
C ILE A 215 3.30 -15.76 -13.82
N VAL A 216 3.78 -16.20 -12.65
CA VAL A 216 5.07 -15.77 -12.11
C VAL A 216 6.19 -16.40 -12.93
N ARG A 217 6.09 -17.70 -13.20
CA ARG A 217 7.03 -18.40 -14.09
C ARG A 217 6.98 -17.84 -15.50
N PHE A 218 5.78 -17.62 -16.04
CA PHE A 218 5.58 -17.03 -17.36
C PHE A 218 6.22 -15.65 -17.48
N HIS A 219 6.04 -14.79 -16.47
CA HIS A 219 6.69 -13.48 -16.42
C HIS A 219 8.21 -13.60 -16.38
N LYS A 220 8.74 -14.50 -15.56
CA LYS A 220 10.20 -14.66 -15.41
C LYS A 220 10.87 -15.19 -16.67
N GLU A 221 10.24 -16.13 -17.36
CA GLU A 221 10.87 -16.87 -18.48
C GLU A 221 10.59 -16.24 -19.85
N PHE A 222 9.44 -15.58 -20.04
CA PHE A 222 8.96 -15.18 -21.37
C PHE A 222 8.64 -13.70 -21.52
N GLN A 223 8.81 -12.88 -20.49
CA GLN A 223 8.71 -11.43 -20.61
C GLN A 223 9.87 -10.88 -21.46
N VAL A 224 9.53 -10.07 -22.46
CA VAL A 224 10.50 -9.58 -23.45
C VAL A 224 10.51 -8.06 -23.61
N GLN A 225 9.41 -7.38 -23.28
CA GLN A 225 9.32 -5.93 -23.31
C GLN A 225 8.40 -5.42 -22.21
N LYS A 226 8.58 -4.16 -21.81
CA LYS A 226 7.66 -3.45 -20.92
C LYS A 226 7.57 -1.98 -21.30
N THR A 227 6.45 -1.36 -20.99
CA THR A 227 6.26 0.09 -21.15
C THR A 227 5.64 0.64 -19.88
N PRO A 228 6.20 1.71 -19.31
CA PRO A 228 5.58 2.37 -18.16
C PRO A 228 4.25 2.98 -18.62
N VAL A 229 3.17 2.60 -17.94
CA VAL A 229 1.89 3.29 -18.06
C VAL A 229 1.88 4.31 -16.97
N GLU A 230 1.92 5.56 -17.44
CA GLU A 230 2.07 6.73 -16.62
C GLU A 230 3.49 6.78 -15.93
N GLY A 231 4.36 7.77 -16.20
CA GLY A 231 5.76 7.92 -15.67
C GLY A 231 6.02 7.96 -14.14
N THR A 232 7.01 8.70 -13.63
CA THR A 232 7.22 8.78 -12.16
C THR A 232 6.06 9.56 -11.48
N LEU A 233 5.68 9.18 -10.25
CA LEU A 233 4.62 9.86 -9.49
C LEU A 233 4.86 11.38 -9.40
N GLY A 234 6.11 11.82 -9.21
CA GLY A 234 6.48 13.23 -9.16
C GLY A 234 6.34 13.97 -10.49
N GLN A 235 6.78 13.37 -11.61
CA GLN A 235 6.65 13.98 -12.96
C GLN A 235 5.20 14.00 -13.44
N LYS A 236 4.40 13.04 -12.99
CA LYS A 236 2.97 12.99 -13.32
C LYS A 236 2.10 13.79 -12.41
N LEU A 237 2.40 13.96 -11.13
CA LEU A 237 1.61 14.85 -10.29
C LEU A 237 1.70 16.30 -10.80
N ALA A 238 2.79 16.67 -11.48
CA ALA A 238 2.88 17.90 -12.26
C ALA A 238 1.97 17.90 -13.51
N GLN A 239 1.96 16.83 -14.32
CA GLN A 239 1.14 16.72 -15.55
C GLN A 239 -0.36 16.51 -15.27
N PHE A 240 -0.69 15.76 -14.22
CA PHE A 240 -2.02 15.49 -13.70
C PHE A 240 -2.61 16.81 -13.21
N VAL A 241 -1.87 17.65 -12.49
CA VAL A 241 -2.35 19.00 -12.12
C VAL A 241 -2.58 19.88 -13.35
N THR A 242 -1.72 19.82 -14.38
CA THR A 242 -1.93 20.58 -15.62
C THR A 242 -3.15 20.09 -16.44
N GLN A 243 -3.52 18.80 -16.34
CA GLN A 243 -4.69 18.22 -17.04
C GLN A 243 -5.96 18.09 -16.17
N SER A 244 -5.86 18.21 -14.84
CA SER A 244 -6.96 18.04 -13.87
C SER A 244 -7.84 19.26 -13.69
N ILE A 245 -7.86 20.16 -14.67
CA ILE A 245 -8.84 21.25 -14.72
C ILE A 245 -10.28 20.69 -14.84
N SER A 246 -10.46 19.38 -15.10
CA SER A 246 -11.75 18.68 -15.11
C SER A 246 -12.14 17.90 -13.83
N ASN A 247 -11.20 17.49 -12.96
CA ASN A 247 -11.45 16.56 -11.82
C ASN A 247 -10.98 17.08 -10.44
N GLU A 248 -10.70 18.38 -10.29
CA GLU A 248 -10.35 19.03 -9.01
C GLU A 248 -9.11 18.44 -8.27
N GLY A 249 -8.28 17.62 -8.93
CA GLY A 249 -7.08 17.00 -8.35
C GLY A 249 -7.29 15.67 -7.61
N ILE A 250 -8.46 15.04 -7.76
CA ILE A 250 -8.78 13.74 -7.14
C ILE A 250 -8.21 12.59 -8.00
N PRO A 251 -7.44 11.64 -7.42
CA PRO A 251 -6.95 10.47 -8.14
C PRO A 251 -8.12 9.55 -8.55
N ASP A 252 -8.07 9.00 -9.76
CA ASP A 252 -9.05 8.02 -10.20
C ASP A 252 -8.71 6.60 -9.70
N ASP A 253 -9.64 5.66 -9.91
CA ASP A 253 -9.51 4.29 -9.40
C ASP A 253 -8.25 3.56 -9.91
N LEU A 254 -7.82 3.80 -11.15
CA LEU A 254 -6.62 3.17 -11.70
C LEU A 254 -5.35 3.71 -11.01
N THR A 255 -5.28 5.02 -10.73
CA THR A 255 -4.18 5.59 -9.95
C THR A 255 -4.20 5.11 -8.50
N CYS A 256 -5.38 5.01 -7.88
CA CYS A 256 -5.54 4.47 -6.53
C CYS A 256 -5.18 2.98 -6.42
N ALA A 257 -5.38 2.20 -7.47
CA ALA A 257 -5.11 0.77 -7.49
C ALA A 257 -3.65 0.42 -7.81
N LEU A 258 -3.06 1.07 -8.81
CA LEU A 258 -1.77 0.67 -9.41
C LEU A 258 -0.73 1.80 -9.43
N GLY A 259 -1.09 3.02 -9.03
CA GLY A 259 -0.19 4.18 -9.06
C GLY A 259 0.51 4.34 -10.42
N SER A 260 1.84 4.29 -10.40
CA SER A 260 2.67 4.13 -11.61
C SER A 260 2.98 2.67 -11.84
N PHE A 261 2.54 2.10 -12.96
CA PHE A 261 2.73 0.69 -13.27
C PHE A 261 3.34 0.46 -14.64
N ASN A 262 3.66 -0.78 -14.97
CA ASN A 262 4.13 -1.18 -16.29
C ASN A 262 3.14 -2.16 -16.94
N LEU A 263 2.93 -1.99 -18.24
CA LEU A 263 2.43 -3.07 -19.08
C LEU A 263 3.61 -3.92 -19.55
N TYR A 264 3.45 -5.23 -19.50
CA TYR A 264 4.45 -6.19 -19.89
C TYR A 264 3.98 -6.96 -21.12
N ALA A 265 4.89 -7.16 -22.07
CA ALA A 265 4.71 -8.08 -23.18
C ALA A 265 5.55 -9.33 -22.94
N ALA A 266 4.91 -10.49 -23.08
CA ALA A 266 5.56 -11.79 -23.07
C ALA A 266 5.20 -12.58 -24.34
N ILE A 267 6.02 -13.56 -24.68
CA ILE A 267 5.77 -14.44 -25.82
C ILE A 267 4.50 -15.26 -25.57
N SER A 268 3.51 -15.16 -26.47
CA SER A 268 2.29 -15.98 -26.41
C SER A 268 2.36 -17.18 -27.35
N HIS A 269 2.91 -16.98 -28.55
CA HIS A 269 3.08 -18.05 -29.52
C HIS A 269 4.21 -17.74 -30.51
N ALA A 270 5.10 -18.71 -30.73
CA ALA A 270 6.17 -18.63 -31.71
C ALA A 270 6.40 -19.97 -32.42
N TYR A 271 6.85 -19.90 -33.67
CA TYR A 271 7.26 -21.05 -34.49
C TYR A 271 8.78 -21.09 -34.64
N PHE A 272 9.34 -22.28 -34.84
CA PHE A 272 10.76 -22.47 -35.08
C PHE A 272 11.02 -22.85 -36.55
N ASP A 273 11.99 -22.17 -37.14
CA ASP A 273 12.50 -22.43 -38.48
C ASP A 273 13.91 -23.01 -38.37
N HIS A 274 13.97 -24.34 -38.32
CA HIS A 274 15.23 -25.07 -38.17
C HIS A 274 16.18 -24.88 -39.36
N LYS A 275 15.66 -24.63 -40.56
CA LYS A 275 16.49 -24.41 -41.75
C LYS A 275 17.29 -23.11 -41.62
N ASN A 276 16.62 -22.06 -41.15
CA ASN A 276 17.22 -20.73 -41.00
C ASN A 276 17.76 -20.45 -39.59
N LYS A 277 17.75 -21.44 -38.69
CA LYS A 277 18.13 -21.29 -37.27
C LYS A 277 17.50 -20.06 -36.64
N SER A 278 16.19 -19.92 -36.82
CA SER A 278 15.44 -18.73 -36.39
C SER A 278 14.10 -19.11 -35.76
N ALA A 279 13.52 -18.20 -34.99
CA ALA A 279 12.14 -18.29 -34.53
C ALA A 279 11.32 -17.14 -35.10
N VAL A 280 10.01 -17.37 -35.25
CA VAL A 280 9.02 -16.40 -35.72
C VAL A 280 7.97 -16.22 -34.63
N LEU A 281 8.01 -15.08 -33.95
CA LEU A 281 7.02 -14.65 -32.97
C LEU A 281 5.77 -14.14 -33.69
N THR A 282 4.61 -14.69 -33.34
CA THR A 282 3.32 -14.32 -33.98
C THR A 282 2.34 -13.68 -33.02
N HIS A 283 2.36 -14.06 -31.74
CA HIS A 283 1.46 -13.52 -30.73
C HIS A 283 2.23 -13.15 -29.46
N ILE A 284 1.81 -12.05 -28.84
CA ILE A 284 2.28 -11.64 -27.51
C ILE A 284 1.11 -11.68 -26.52
N SER A 285 1.43 -11.92 -25.25
CA SER A 285 0.51 -11.74 -24.13
C SER A 285 0.85 -10.43 -23.45
N VAL A 286 -0.17 -9.59 -23.23
CA VAL A 286 -0.05 -8.33 -22.50
C VAL A 286 -0.79 -8.42 -21.18
N TYR A 287 -0.13 -7.99 -20.11
CA TYR A 287 -0.63 -8.01 -18.74
C TYR A 287 0.06 -6.94 -17.90
N VAL A 288 -0.47 -6.68 -16.70
CA VAL A 288 0.18 -5.85 -15.68
C VAL A 288 0.79 -6.75 -14.61
N LYS A 289 2.00 -6.39 -14.17
CA LYS A 289 2.56 -6.80 -12.88
C LYS A 289 2.80 -5.54 -12.07
N ASP A 290 2.31 -5.51 -10.85
CA ASP A 290 2.54 -4.39 -9.95
C ASP A 290 2.80 -4.87 -8.52
N ASN A 291 3.58 -4.11 -7.74
CA ASN A 291 3.85 -4.42 -6.36
C ASN A 291 2.99 -3.49 -5.48
N PHE A 292 1.96 -4.03 -4.83
CA PHE A 292 1.15 -3.26 -3.88
C PHE A 292 1.87 -3.22 -2.54
N THR A 293 2.67 -2.17 -2.33
CA THR A 293 3.64 -2.06 -1.23
C THR A 293 3.80 -0.62 -0.78
N PHE A 294 4.23 -0.44 0.46
CA PHE A 294 4.55 0.85 1.07
C PHE A 294 6.04 0.94 1.39
N THR A 295 6.89 0.54 0.45
CA THR A 295 8.35 0.56 0.59
C THR A 295 8.90 1.88 0.08
N ASP A 296 9.73 2.52 0.91
CA ASP A 296 10.42 3.76 0.56
C ASP A 296 11.79 3.48 -0.06
N GLU A 297 12.34 4.47 -0.78
CA GLU A 297 13.73 4.45 -1.20
C GLU A 297 14.67 4.53 0.02
N THR A 298 15.80 3.84 -0.03
CA THR A 298 16.71 3.60 1.11
C THR A 298 17.25 4.87 1.78
N SER A 299 17.24 6.02 1.10
CA SER A 299 17.77 7.30 1.59
C SER A 299 16.78 8.46 1.45
N GLY A 300 15.51 8.17 1.16
CA GLY A 300 14.47 9.17 0.92
C GLY A 300 13.59 9.45 2.14
N ALA A 301 12.96 10.62 2.17
CA ALA A 301 11.81 10.84 3.03
C ALA A 301 10.67 9.90 2.60
N SER A 302 9.85 9.47 3.56
CA SER A 302 8.74 8.56 3.26
C SER A 302 7.77 9.17 2.26
N GLN A 303 7.36 8.40 1.26
CA GLN A 303 6.51 8.88 0.18
C GLN A 303 5.19 9.40 0.74
N TYR A 304 4.84 10.63 0.38
CA TYR A 304 3.56 11.24 0.68
C TYR A 304 2.44 10.70 -0.21
N LEU A 305 1.33 10.29 0.40
CA LEU A 305 0.20 9.62 -0.24
C LEU A 305 -1.09 10.45 -0.22
N GLY A 306 -1.03 11.70 0.24
CA GLY A 306 -2.18 12.58 0.32
C GLY A 306 -2.55 12.98 1.74
N HIS A 307 -3.46 13.94 1.82
CA HIS A 307 -4.16 14.36 3.03
C HIS A 307 -5.56 13.77 2.98
N TRP A 308 -5.89 12.92 3.95
CA TRP A 308 -7.08 12.09 3.92
C TRP A 308 -8.07 12.49 5.01
N SER A 309 -9.36 12.46 4.65
CA SER A 309 -10.47 12.54 5.58
C SER A 309 -11.45 11.40 5.30
N PRO A 310 -12.44 11.12 6.17
CA PRO A 310 -13.37 10.02 5.95
C PRO A 310 -14.10 10.02 4.61
N SER A 311 -14.19 11.16 3.92
CA SER A 311 -14.88 11.27 2.62
C SER A 311 -14.09 11.90 1.49
N HIS A 312 -12.88 12.39 1.72
CA HIS A 312 -12.10 13.10 0.70
C HIS A 312 -10.60 12.80 0.82
N VAL A 313 -9.88 13.04 -0.28
CA VAL A 313 -8.43 13.10 -0.33
C VAL A 313 -8.03 14.41 -0.98
N ALA A 314 -7.01 15.07 -0.44
CA ALA A 314 -6.37 16.22 -1.04
C ALA A 314 -4.90 15.89 -1.31
N VAL A 315 -4.46 16.08 -2.54
CA VAL A 315 -3.06 15.87 -2.93
C VAL A 315 -2.46 17.22 -3.28
N VAL A 316 -1.30 17.52 -2.71
CA VAL A 316 -0.58 18.78 -2.99
C VAL A 316 0.05 18.70 -4.37
N PRO A 317 -0.21 19.67 -5.26
CA PRO A 317 0.48 19.77 -6.54
C PRO A 317 2.00 19.84 -6.40
N THR A 318 2.74 19.11 -7.25
CA THR A 318 4.22 19.03 -7.18
C THR A 318 4.93 20.37 -7.21
N HIS A 319 4.42 21.33 -8.00
CA HIS A 319 5.03 22.65 -8.12
C HIS A 319 4.90 23.47 -6.82
N GLU A 320 3.95 23.11 -5.95
CA GLU A 320 3.75 23.74 -4.65
C GLU A 320 4.40 22.97 -3.50
N ILE A 321 4.86 21.73 -3.73
CA ILE A 321 5.50 20.89 -2.70
C ILE A 321 6.70 21.61 -2.07
N ALA A 322 7.55 22.29 -2.85
CA ALA A 322 8.71 23.00 -2.29
C ALA A 322 8.31 24.21 -1.42
N ALA A 323 7.25 24.93 -1.82
CA ALA A 323 6.73 26.05 -1.05
C ALA A 323 6.01 25.56 0.23
N LEU A 324 5.26 24.47 0.13
CA LEU A 324 4.47 23.88 1.21
C LEU A 324 5.30 23.01 2.18
N ALA A 325 6.42 22.44 1.72
CA ALA A 325 7.39 21.76 2.59
C ALA A 325 8.07 22.75 3.55
N ASN A 326 8.38 23.96 3.09
CA ASN A 326 8.99 25.00 3.93
C ASN A 326 8.07 25.46 5.07
N VAL A 327 6.76 25.27 4.95
CA VAL A 327 5.77 25.58 6.00
C VAL A 327 5.32 24.34 6.79
N GLY A 328 5.88 23.16 6.51
CA GLY A 328 5.59 21.91 7.23
C GLY A 328 4.25 21.26 6.89
N TRP A 329 3.53 21.75 5.90
CA TRP A 329 2.16 21.32 5.59
C TRP A 329 2.04 19.82 5.27
N LEU A 330 3.08 19.21 4.69
CA LEU A 330 3.11 17.78 4.36
C LEU A 330 3.25 16.87 5.59
N ASP A 331 3.55 17.45 6.76
CA ASP A 331 3.84 16.73 8.00
C ASP A 331 2.72 16.89 9.04
N TYR A 332 1.79 17.83 8.87
CA TYR A 332 0.76 18.14 9.84
C TYR A 332 -0.65 18.04 9.26
N PRO A 333 -1.66 17.63 10.04
CA PRO A 333 -3.05 17.72 9.63
C PRO A 333 -3.46 19.14 9.26
N VAL A 334 -4.36 19.25 8.30
CA VAL A 334 -4.79 20.53 7.71
C VAL A 334 -6.29 20.65 7.85
N VAL A 335 -6.75 21.86 8.19
CA VAL A 335 -8.17 22.15 8.37
C VAL A 335 -8.68 23.04 7.26
N GLN A 336 -9.84 22.68 6.71
CA GLN A 336 -10.62 23.53 5.83
C GLN A 336 -11.86 24.07 6.57
N GLY A 337 -11.75 25.28 7.11
CA GLY A 337 -12.84 25.93 7.84
C GLY A 337 -12.96 25.48 9.30
N ASN A 338 -14.15 25.05 9.74
CA ASN A 338 -14.38 24.69 11.14
C ASN A 338 -13.82 23.29 11.44
N VAL A 339 -12.80 23.20 12.30
CA VAL A 339 -12.12 21.95 12.71
C VAL A 339 -13.06 20.85 13.22
N TYR A 340 -14.20 21.24 13.79
CA TYR A 340 -15.19 20.30 14.30
C TYR A 340 -16.30 19.94 13.31
N ALA A 341 -16.22 20.44 12.07
CA ALA A 341 -17.10 20.00 11.01
C ALA A 341 -16.63 18.64 10.48
N LYS A 342 -17.58 17.84 10.02
CA LYS A 342 -17.29 16.55 9.41
C LYS A 342 -16.36 16.75 8.20
N ASP A 343 -15.34 15.90 8.08
CA ASP A 343 -14.35 15.91 6.99
C ASP A 343 -13.52 17.21 6.87
N ALA A 344 -13.58 18.11 7.87
CA ALA A 344 -12.86 19.38 7.83
C ALA A 344 -11.36 19.24 8.09
N VAL A 345 -10.96 18.21 8.85
CA VAL A 345 -9.56 17.87 9.09
C VAL A 345 -9.14 16.79 8.10
N LEU A 346 -8.05 17.05 7.40
CA LEU A 346 -7.40 16.09 6.53
C LEU A 346 -6.03 15.75 7.13
N TYR A 347 -5.72 14.45 7.18
CA TYR A 347 -4.53 13.92 7.83
C TYR A 347 -3.50 13.53 6.78
N PRO A 348 -2.23 13.98 6.87
CA PRO A 348 -1.19 13.51 5.98
C PRO A 348 -1.00 12.00 6.20
N VAL A 349 -0.90 11.27 5.09
CA VAL A 349 -0.60 9.83 5.09
C VAL A 349 0.64 9.61 4.25
N LYS A 350 1.55 8.77 4.76
CA LYS A 350 2.80 8.37 4.12
C LYS A 350 2.97 6.86 4.16
N ASN A 351 3.89 6.34 3.35
CA ASN A 351 4.28 4.92 3.41
C ASN A 351 4.69 4.49 4.84
N SER A 352 5.36 5.36 5.58
CA SER A 352 5.79 5.12 6.96
C SER A 352 4.63 4.85 7.92
N ASP A 353 3.44 5.40 7.65
CA ASP A 353 2.26 5.18 8.47
C ASP A 353 1.72 3.76 8.32
N PHE A 354 1.74 3.22 7.09
CA PHE A 354 1.43 1.81 6.83
C PHE A 354 2.44 0.88 7.51
N ARG A 355 3.73 1.21 7.46
CA ARG A 355 4.77 0.45 8.18
C ARG A 355 4.64 0.55 9.70
N ALA A 356 4.20 1.69 10.23
CA ALA A 356 3.90 1.85 11.65
C ALA A 356 2.68 1.00 12.04
N TRP A 357 1.64 1.00 11.22
CA TRP A 357 0.47 0.14 11.42
C TRP A 357 0.85 -1.35 11.41
N GLN A 358 1.66 -1.79 10.44
CA GLN A 358 2.19 -3.16 10.37
C GLN A 358 2.94 -3.57 11.63
N ARG A 359 3.86 -2.73 12.12
CA ARG A 359 4.61 -2.99 13.36
C ARG A 359 3.72 -3.06 14.59
N LYS A 360 2.67 -2.23 14.64
CA LYS A 360 1.74 -2.18 15.77
C LYS A 360 0.85 -3.42 15.84
N HIS A 361 0.36 -3.89 14.69
CA HIS A 361 -0.66 -4.95 14.64
C HIS A 361 -0.12 -6.32 14.22
N ASN A 362 1.15 -6.40 13.80
CA ASN A 362 1.75 -7.61 13.25
C ASN A 362 0.92 -8.22 12.09
N GLN A 363 0.31 -7.33 11.30
CA GLN A 363 -0.60 -7.63 10.19
C GLN A 363 -0.42 -6.56 9.12
N GLY A 364 -0.93 -6.77 7.91
CA GLY A 364 -0.72 -5.89 6.78
C GLY A 364 0.23 -6.59 5.83
N GLY A 365 -0.27 -7.00 4.67
CA GLY A 365 0.50 -7.81 3.73
C GLY A 365 0.68 -7.09 2.41
N ASP A 366 1.92 -6.73 2.09
CA ASP A 366 2.28 -6.33 0.74
C ASP A 366 2.13 -7.56 -0.19
N PHE A 367 1.67 -7.35 -1.41
CA PHE A 367 1.48 -8.44 -2.37
C PHE A 367 1.83 -7.99 -3.79
N ILE A 368 2.00 -8.95 -4.68
CA ILE A 368 2.23 -8.69 -6.10
C ILE A 368 0.91 -8.91 -6.82
N ILE A 369 0.48 -7.92 -7.58
CA ILE A 369 -0.66 -8.00 -8.48
C ILE A 369 -0.16 -8.50 -9.83
N TYR A 370 -0.79 -9.54 -10.35
CA TYR A 370 -0.77 -9.90 -11.75
C TYR A 370 -2.21 -9.82 -12.27
N THR A 371 -2.42 -9.11 -13.37
CA THR A 371 -3.69 -9.24 -14.07
C THR A 371 -3.77 -10.59 -14.79
N ASP A 372 -4.96 -10.95 -15.27
CA ASP A 372 -5.06 -11.83 -16.43
C ASP A 372 -4.34 -11.21 -17.65
N ARG A 373 -4.22 -11.97 -18.72
CA ARG A 373 -3.49 -11.56 -19.92
C ARG A 373 -4.43 -11.47 -21.11
N THR A 374 -4.21 -10.48 -21.96
CA THR A 374 -4.82 -10.42 -23.29
C THR A 374 -3.80 -10.85 -24.33
N THR A 375 -4.22 -11.64 -25.32
CA THR A 375 -3.34 -12.05 -26.42
C THR A 375 -3.52 -11.11 -27.60
N VAL A 376 -2.41 -10.56 -28.09
CA VAL A 376 -2.35 -9.70 -29.26
C VAL A 376 -1.61 -10.45 -30.36
N LYS A 377 -2.27 -10.59 -31.51
CA LYS A 377 -1.62 -11.07 -32.74
C LYS A 377 -0.83 -9.90 -33.35
N LEU A 378 0.43 -10.14 -33.70
CA LEU A 378 1.25 -9.15 -34.37
C LEU A 378 0.85 -9.06 -35.84
N ASP A 379 0.69 -7.84 -36.36
CA ASP A 379 0.41 -7.61 -37.79
C ASP A 379 1.56 -8.13 -38.66
N THR A 380 2.79 -7.86 -38.22
CA THR A 380 4.02 -8.39 -38.83
C THR A 380 4.68 -9.35 -37.84
N PRO A 381 4.78 -10.65 -38.16
CA PRO A 381 5.51 -11.60 -37.35
C PRO A 381 6.99 -11.22 -37.22
N ILE A 382 7.56 -11.37 -36.03
CA ILE A 382 8.95 -10.97 -35.75
C ILE A 382 9.85 -12.19 -35.86
N ARG A 383 10.74 -12.16 -36.84
CA ARG A 383 11.80 -13.17 -36.98
C ARG A 383 13.03 -12.78 -36.15
N VAL A 384 13.51 -13.71 -35.33
CA VAL A 384 14.75 -13.60 -34.57
C VAL A 384 15.66 -14.78 -34.87
N ALA A 385 16.97 -14.54 -34.96
CA ALA A 385 17.94 -15.63 -35.01
C ALA A 385 18.01 -16.33 -33.64
N LEU A 386 18.23 -17.65 -33.63
CA LEU A 386 18.39 -18.46 -32.42
C LEU A 386 19.83 -18.87 -32.20
#